data_AF-A0AAN8Z0A7-F1
#
_entry.id   AF-A0AAN8Z0A7-F1
#
_cell.length_a   1.000
_cell.length_b   1.000
_cell.length_c   1.000
_cell.angle_alpha   90.00
_cell.angle_beta   90.00
_cell.angle_gamma   90.00
#
_symmetry.space_group_name_H-M   'P 1'
#
loop_
_entity.id
_entity.type
_entity.pdbx_description
1 polymer ?
#
loop_
_entity_poly.entity_id
_entity_poly.type
_entity_poly.pdbx_seq_one_letter_code
_entity_poly.pdbx_strand_id
1 'polypeptide(L)'
;MNNLLSWTTLIFLFAISQQVDGKELNSLDGIKLETFQESIIKLVNENPKSGWKAALNPRFSNYTVGEFKHLLGVKPTPEHYLKSVRVVTHPKSLILPKQFDARTTWPRCKSIGKILG
;
A
#
# COMPACT_ATOMS: atom_id res chain seq x y z
N MET A 1 -11.84 -48.28 30.70
CA MET A 1 -12.68 -47.50 29.76
C MET A 1 -12.24 -46.03 29.65
N ASN A 2 -10.95 -45.71 29.79
CA ASN A 2 -10.50 -44.31 29.98
C ASN A 2 -9.60 -43.79 28.85
N ASN A 3 -9.26 -44.63 27.87
CA ASN A 3 -8.37 -44.25 26.76
C ASN A 3 -9.11 -43.70 25.54
N LEU A 4 -10.44 -43.90 25.42
CA LEU A 4 -11.19 -43.40 24.27
C LEU A 4 -11.52 -41.90 24.37
N LEU A 5 -11.75 -41.41 25.60
CA LEU A 5 -12.06 -40.00 25.90
C LEU A 5 -10.84 -39.07 25.76
N SER A 6 -9.62 -39.60 25.85
CA SER A 6 -8.38 -38.81 25.72
C SER A 6 -8.02 -38.53 24.26
N TRP A 7 -8.40 -39.40 23.34
CA TRP A 7 -8.07 -39.24 21.93
C TRP A 7 -9.08 -38.33 21.23
N THR A 8 -10.36 -38.40 21.64
CA THR A 8 -11.38 -37.49 21.12
C THR A 8 -11.12 -36.04 21.53
N THR A 9 -10.60 -35.78 22.74
CA THR A 9 -10.21 -34.44 23.19
C THR A 9 -8.95 -33.93 22.48
N LEU A 10 -7.96 -34.80 22.22
CA LEU A 10 -6.77 -34.45 21.44
C LEU A 10 -7.11 -34.14 19.97
N ILE A 11 -8.03 -34.88 19.35
CA ILE A 11 -8.51 -34.61 17.98
C ILE A 11 -9.28 -33.27 17.94
N PHE A 12 -10.12 -32.98 18.95
CA PHE A 12 -10.82 -31.71 19.04
C PHE A 12 -9.88 -30.51 19.22
N LEU A 13 -8.84 -30.64 20.05
CA LEU A 13 -7.82 -29.60 20.23
C LEU A 13 -7.00 -29.38 18.96
N PHE A 14 -6.69 -30.45 18.21
CA PHE A 14 -6.01 -30.33 16.91
C PHE A 14 -6.90 -29.63 15.87
N ALA A 15 -8.20 -29.93 15.84
CA ALA A 15 -9.15 -29.26 14.94
C ALA A 15 -9.30 -27.76 15.26
N ILE A 16 -9.29 -27.36 16.53
CA ILE A 16 -9.35 -25.93 16.93
C ILE A 16 -8.04 -25.21 16.52
N SER A 17 -6.89 -25.90 16.55
CA SER A 17 -5.61 -25.33 16.10
C SER A 17 -5.47 -25.18 14.58
N GLN A 18 -6.36 -25.79 13.78
CA GLN A 18 -6.33 -25.67 12.31
C GLN A 18 -7.07 -24.43 11.77
N GLN A 19 -7.61 -23.56 12.62
CA GLN A 19 -8.45 -22.46 12.17
C GLN A 19 -7.78 -21.10 12.28
N VAL A 20 -6.63 -20.91 11.61
CA VAL A 20 -6.22 -19.63 11.01
C VAL A 20 -5.31 -19.94 9.82
N ASP A 21 -5.84 -20.61 8.79
CA ASP A 21 -5.16 -20.60 7.49
C ASP A 21 -5.54 -19.29 6.80
N GLY A 22 -4.56 -18.42 6.54
CA GLY A 22 -4.70 -17.07 6.01
C GLY A 22 -5.14 -17.05 4.55
N LYS A 23 -6.30 -17.65 4.25
CA LYS A 23 -6.79 -17.90 2.90
C LYS A 23 -8.07 -17.12 2.61
N GLU A 24 -7.99 -15.79 2.70
CA GLU A 24 -9.00 -14.91 2.10
C GLU A 24 -8.40 -13.55 1.71
N LEU A 25 -7.48 -13.55 0.74
CA LEU A 25 -6.96 -12.29 0.15
C LEU A 25 -6.87 -12.28 -1.38
N ASN A 26 -7.31 -13.37 -2.03
CA ASN A 26 -7.05 -13.65 -3.45
C ASN A 26 -8.29 -13.61 -4.36
N SER A 27 -9.50 -13.34 -3.85
CA SER A 27 -10.71 -13.41 -4.68
C SER A 27 -10.87 -12.24 -5.66
N LEU A 28 -10.30 -11.07 -5.33
CA LEU A 28 -10.40 -9.87 -6.14
C LEU A 28 -9.26 -9.74 -7.16
N ASP A 29 -8.18 -10.51 -7.01
CA ASP A 29 -6.93 -10.26 -7.73
C ASP A 29 -7.07 -10.41 -9.25
N GLY A 30 -7.95 -11.29 -9.73
CA GLY A 30 -8.23 -11.48 -11.16
C GLY A 30 -9.21 -10.47 -11.74
N ILE A 31 -9.83 -9.61 -10.93
CA ILE A 31 -10.82 -8.62 -11.39
C ILE A 31 -10.07 -7.48 -12.08
N LYS A 32 -10.53 -7.06 -13.25
CA LYS A 32 -9.96 -5.89 -13.94
C LYS A 32 -10.32 -4.59 -13.21
N LEU A 33 -9.37 -3.67 -13.15
CA LEU A 33 -9.56 -2.35 -12.53
C LEU A 33 -10.69 -1.55 -13.19
N GLU A 34 -10.82 -1.67 -14.51
CA GLU A 34 -11.83 -0.95 -15.30
C GLU A 34 -13.26 -1.17 -14.76
N THR A 35 -13.53 -2.33 -14.16
CA THR A 35 -14.86 -2.72 -13.66
C THR A 35 -15.38 -1.78 -12.56
N PHE A 36 -14.52 -1.14 -11.78
CA PHE A 36 -14.93 -0.27 -10.67
C PHE A 36 -14.39 1.16 -10.75
N GLN A 37 -13.41 1.43 -11.62
CA GLN A 37 -12.77 2.74 -11.73
C GLN A 37 -13.74 3.90 -12.04
N GLU A 38 -14.73 3.69 -12.90
CA GLU A 38 -15.69 4.76 -13.26
C GLU A 38 -16.49 5.25 -12.05
N SER A 39 -16.99 4.32 -11.23
CA SER A 39 -17.75 4.64 -10.01
C SER A 39 -16.90 5.43 -9.01
N ILE A 40 -15.62 5.07 -8.86
CA ILE A 40 -14.68 5.76 -7.98
C ILE A 40 -14.34 7.15 -8.52
N ILE A 41 -14.10 7.27 -9.83
CA ILE A 41 -13.82 8.55 -10.49
C ILE A 41 -14.98 9.51 -10.27
N LYS A 42 -16.21 9.04 -10.48
CA LYS A 42 -17.42 9.83 -10.25
C LYS A 42 -17.51 10.28 -8.78
N LEU A 43 -17.39 9.34 -7.84
CA LEU A 43 -17.46 9.61 -6.41
C LEU A 43 -16.44 10.68 -5.97
N VAL A 44 -15.20 10.57 -6.45
CA VAL A 44 -14.15 11.56 -6.14
C VAL A 44 -14.48 12.93 -6.72
N ASN A 45 -14.86 12.97 -8.00
CA ASN A 45 -15.06 14.23 -8.71
C ASN A 45 -16.34 14.97 -8.30
N GLU A 46 -17.34 14.26 -7.77
CA GLU A 46 -18.56 14.86 -7.19
C GLU A 46 -18.33 15.48 -5.81
N ASN A 47 -17.20 15.18 -5.15
CA ASN A 47 -16.87 15.77 -3.86
C ASN A 47 -16.35 17.21 -4.04
N PRO A 48 -17.10 18.25 -3.61
CA PRO A 48 -16.68 19.65 -3.79
C PRO A 48 -15.45 20.03 -2.95
N LYS A 49 -15.06 19.19 -1.99
CA LYS A 49 -13.86 19.39 -1.16
C LYS A 49 -12.62 18.74 -1.77
N SER A 50 -12.73 18.05 -2.91
CA SER A 50 -11.58 17.44 -3.56
C SER A 50 -10.66 18.51 -4.16
N GLY A 51 -9.40 18.54 -3.71
CA GLY A 51 -8.36 19.41 -4.30
C GLY A 51 -7.73 18.85 -5.59
N TRP A 52 -8.26 17.73 -6.10
CA TRP A 52 -7.73 17.00 -7.26
C TRP A 52 -8.87 16.38 -8.08
N LYS A 53 -8.57 16.05 -9.34
CA LYS A 53 -9.51 15.44 -10.28
C LYS A 53 -9.08 14.01 -10.59
N ALA A 54 -9.98 13.05 -10.40
CA ALA A 54 -9.79 11.67 -10.79
C ALA A 54 -10.04 11.46 -12.28
N ALA A 55 -9.26 10.59 -12.90
CA ALA A 55 -9.42 10.15 -14.29
C ALA A 55 -8.85 8.74 -14.47
N LEU A 56 -9.24 8.07 -15.56
CA LEU A 56 -8.62 6.81 -15.98
C LEU A 56 -7.18 7.09 -16.43
N ASN A 57 -6.23 6.35 -15.87
CA ASN A 57 -4.84 6.40 -16.32
C ASN A 57 -4.60 5.30 -17.37
N PRO A 58 -4.24 5.66 -18.62
CA PRO A 58 -3.99 4.68 -19.68
C PRO A 58 -2.95 3.60 -19.33
N ARG A 59 -2.01 3.91 -18.43
CA ARG A 59 -1.03 2.95 -17.92
C ARG A 59 -1.69 1.71 -17.30
N PHE A 60 -2.91 1.84 -16.79
CA PHE A 60 -3.62 0.80 -16.04
C PHE A 60 -4.84 0.22 -16.78
N SER A 61 -5.05 0.56 -18.06
CA SER A 61 -6.27 0.20 -18.81
C SER A 61 -6.54 -1.31 -18.92
N ASN A 62 -5.56 -2.16 -18.63
CA ASN A 62 -5.72 -3.62 -18.65
C ASN A 62 -5.25 -4.29 -17.35
N TYR A 63 -5.04 -3.52 -16.29
CA TYR A 63 -4.56 -4.08 -15.03
C TYR A 63 -5.70 -4.81 -14.33
N THR A 64 -5.38 -5.96 -13.76
CA THR A 64 -6.14 -6.62 -12.70
C THR A 64 -5.80 -5.99 -11.35
N VAL A 65 -6.65 -6.22 -10.34
CA VAL A 65 -6.41 -5.77 -8.96
C VAL A 65 -5.09 -6.33 -8.44
N GLY A 66 -4.77 -7.60 -8.75
CA GLY A 66 -3.51 -8.23 -8.36
C GLY A 66 -2.29 -7.54 -8.98
N GLU A 67 -2.34 -7.25 -10.27
CA GLU A 67 -1.26 -6.51 -10.97
C GLU A 67 -1.09 -5.09 -10.41
N PHE A 68 -2.19 -4.41 -10.07
CA PHE A 68 -2.13 -3.10 -9.45
C PHE A 68 -1.54 -3.15 -8.04
N LYS A 69 -1.90 -4.15 -7.23
CA LYS A 69 -1.31 -4.38 -5.91
C LYS A 69 0.21 -4.59 -5.98
N HIS A 70 0.71 -5.20 -7.05
CA HIS A 70 2.15 -5.40 -7.24
C HIS A 70 2.93 -4.08 -7.32
N LEU A 71 2.30 -2.99 -7.78
CA LEU A 71 2.89 -1.65 -7.77
C LEU A 71 3.05 -1.08 -6.35
N LEU A 72 2.32 -1.61 -5.36
CA LEU A 72 2.26 -1.14 -3.97
C LEU A 72 3.21 -1.96 -3.05
N GLY A 73 4.41 -2.29 -3.53
CA GLY A 73 5.31 -3.26 -2.89
C GLY A 73 6.11 -2.78 -1.67
N VAL A 74 5.89 -1.56 -1.15
CA VAL A 74 6.66 -1.06 0.00
C VAL A 74 6.20 -1.74 1.28
N LYS A 75 7.10 -2.48 1.94
CA LYS A 75 6.87 -3.07 3.26
C LYS A 75 7.18 -2.07 4.38
N PRO A 76 6.47 -2.11 5.52
CA PRO A 76 6.82 -1.29 6.68
C PRO A 76 8.27 -1.49 7.09
N THR A 77 9.00 -0.40 7.35
CA THR A 77 10.39 -0.45 7.80
C THR A 77 10.46 -1.04 9.21
N PRO A 78 11.22 -2.13 9.44
CA PRO A 78 11.40 -2.69 10.78
C PRO A 78 12.05 -1.69 11.76
N GLU A 79 11.63 -1.72 13.03
CA GLU A 79 12.02 -0.74 14.04
C GLU A 79 13.55 -0.64 14.25
N HIS A 80 14.26 -1.77 14.19
CA HIS A 80 15.71 -1.78 14.39
C HIS A 80 16.47 -1.00 13.31
N TYR A 81 15.95 -0.94 12.08
CA TYR A 81 16.54 -0.09 11.05
C TYR A 81 16.30 1.39 11.34
N LEU A 82 15.13 1.75 11.90
CA LEU A 82 14.82 3.15 12.25
C LEU A 82 15.75 3.68 13.34
N LYS A 83 16.10 2.86 14.34
CA LYS A 83 17.02 3.24 15.44
C LYS A 83 18.43 3.60 14.95
N SER A 84 18.84 3.06 13.82
CA SER A 84 20.16 3.34 13.22
C SER A 84 20.21 4.64 12.42
N VAL A 85 19.05 5.24 12.09
CA VAL A 85 19.00 6.47 11.28
C VAL A 85 19.20 7.69 12.17
N ARG A 86 20.27 8.45 11.90
CA ARG A 86 20.50 9.74 12.56
C ARG A 86 19.42 10.74 12.15
N VAL A 87 18.69 11.27 13.13
CA VAL A 87 17.76 12.39 12.93
C VAL A 87 18.53 13.70 13.03
N VAL A 88 18.42 14.54 12.00
CA VAL A 88 18.98 15.90 11.98
C VAL A 88 17.85 16.89 12.19
N THR A 89 17.98 17.76 13.19
CA THR A 89 16.97 18.75 13.55
C THR A 89 17.48 20.17 13.32
N HIS A 90 16.60 21.06 12.86
CA HIS A 90 16.90 22.48 12.66
C HIS A 90 16.06 23.37 13.60
N PRO A 91 16.52 24.59 13.93
CA PRO A 91 15.73 25.54 14.70
C PRO A 91 14.40 25.88 14.03
N LYS A 92 13.33 26.04 14.81
CA LYS A 92 12.01 26.44 14.30
C LYS A 92 11.99 27.86 13.69
N SER A 93 13.00 28.68 14.01
CA SER A 93 13.20 30.01 13.44
C SER A 93 13.75 29.98 12.00
N LEU A 94 14.11 28.80 11.47
CA LEU A 94 14.56 28.68 10.09
C LEU A 94 13.42 29.04 9.13
N ILE A 95 13.64 30.06 8.30
CA ILE A 95 12.67 30.51 7.31
C ILE A 95 12.74 29.57 6.10
N LEU A 96 11.68 28.79 5.89
CA LEU A 96 11.52 27.93 4.71
C LEU A 96 10.84 28.68 3.57
N PRO A 97 11.18 28.38 2.30
CA PRO A 97 10.51 29.00 1.17
C PRO A 97 9.04 28.55 1.10
N LYS A 98 8.17 29.42 0.59
CA LYS A 98 6.74 29.11 0.39
C LYS A 98 6.52 27.98 -0.62
N GLN A 99 7.43 27.83 -1.58
CA GLN A 99 7.40 26.77 -2.60
C GLN A 99 8.83 26.27 -2.82
N PHE A 100 8.97 24.97 -3.05
CA PHE A 100 10.26 24.34 -3.26
C PHE A 100 10.14 23.25 -4.34
N ASP A 101 11.04 23.28 -5.32
CA ASP A 101 11.20 22.23 -6.32
C ASP A 101 12.68 21.85 -6.43
N ALA A 102 12.99 20.60 -6.08
CA ALA A 102 14.35 20.09 -6.11
C ALA A 102 14.99 20.19 -7.51
N ARG A 103 14.21 20.09 -8.58
CA ARG A 103 14.70 20.20 -9.96
C ARG A 103 15.21 21.60 -10.27
N THR A 104 14.56 22.62 -9.69
CA THR A 104 14.96 24.03 -9.82
C THR A 104 16.17 24.35 -8.95
N THR A 105 16.25 23.79 -7.75
CA THR A 105 17.38 24.04 -6.82
C THR A 105 18.68 23.35 -7.28
N TRP A 106 18.59 22.15 -7.86
CA TRP A 106 19.75 21.38 -8.32
C TRP A 106 19.66 21.02 -9.80
N PRO A 107 19.71 22.01 -10.71
CA PRO A 107 19.46 21.80 -12.13
C PRO A 107 20.53 20.95 -12.82
N ARG A 108 21.75 20.89 -12.24
CA ARG A 108 22.84 20.05 -12.75
C ARG A 108 22.66 18.56 -12.39
N CYS A 109 21.75 18.23 -11.47
CA CYS A 109 21.48 16.86 -11.04
C CYS A 109 20.31 16.25 -11.84
N LYS A 110 20.62 15.77 -13.06
CA LYS A 110 19.62 15.22 -13.99
C LYS A 110 18.78 14.06 -13.42
N SER A 111 19.30 13.32 -12.43
CA SER A 111 18.60 12.23 -11.76
C SER A 111 17.33 12.67 -11.03
N ILE A 112 17.28 13.91 -10.55
CA ILE A 112 16.14 14.43 -9.76
C ILE A 112 14.87 14.52 -10.62
N GLY A 113 15.02 14.85 -11.90
CA GLY A 113 13.90 14.94 -12.84
C GLY A 113 13.57 13.64 -13.57
N LYS A 114 14.29 12.55 -13.31
CA LYS A 114 14.16 11.30 -14.08
C LYS A 114 13.00 10.47 -13.53
N ILE A 115 12.00 10.21 -14.35
CA ILE A 115 10.97 9.20 -14.10
C ILE A 115 11.42 7.91 -14.82
N LEU A 116 11.51 6.80 -14.08
CA LEU A 116 11.77 5.49 -14.67
C LEU A 116 10.44 4.95 -15.25
N GLY A 117 10.45 4.64 -16.54
CA GLY A 117 9.31 4.05 -17.26
C GLY A 117 9.05 2.62 -16.85
#